data_AF-A0A1G9RND2-F1
#
_entry.id   AF-A0A1G9RND2-F1
#
_cell.length_a   1.000
_cell.length_b   1.000
_cell.length_c   1.000
_cell.angle_alpha   90.00
_cell.angle_beta   90.00
_cell.angle_gamma   90.00
#
_symmetry.space_group_name_H-M   'P 1'
#
loop_
_entity.id
_entity.type
_entity.pdbx_description
1 polymer ?
#
loop_
_entity_poly.entity_id
_entity_poly.type
_entity_poly.pdbx_seq_one_letter_code
_entity_poly.pdbx_strand_id
1 'polypeptide(L)'
;MEPLYSLSQVAEFHRTFHAPVLPDPQIPADKRAKLRYDLLAEELKEFWEAVEAKDIVGVADALCDLQYVLSGAVLEFGLGEKFTALFNEVHRSNMSKACETEAEAQATVAYYLDKDGTQAHYREDNGKWLVFRDADHKTLKSVNYSPADLETILTNE
;
A
#
# COMPACT_ATOMS: atom_id res chain seq x y z
N MET A 1 13.09 14.08 -4.85
CA MET A 1 12.04 13.66 -5.79
C MET A 1 10.95 14.71 -5.76
N GLU A 2 10.40 15.06 -6.91
CA GLU A 2 9.21 15.93 -6.99
C GLU A 2 7.99 15.23 -6.36
N PRO A 3 7.14 15.94 -5.61
CA PRO A 3 5.92 15.36 -5.04
C PRO A 3 4.91 15.02 -6.15
N LEU A 4 4.37 13.79 -6.10
CA LEU A 4 3.29 13.35 -6.99
C LEU A 4 1.94 13.77 -6.39
N TYR A 5 1.17 14.57 -7.13
CA TYR A 5 -0.18 15.02 -6.75
C TYR A 5 -1.29 14.24 -7.47
N SER A 6 -1.11 12.93 -7.63
CA SER A 6 -1.99 12.07 -8.45
C SER A 6 -3.45 12.20 -8.05
N LEU A 7 -3.76 12.15 -6.76
CA LEU A 7 -5.13 12.26 -6.26
C LEU A 7 -5.80 13.58 -6.67
N SER A 8 -5.09 14.70 -6.58
CA SER A 8 -5.59 16.03 -6.97
C SER A 8 -5.80 16.14 -8.48
N GLN A 9 -4.88 15.59 -9.27
CA GLN A 9 -4.98 15.56 -10.74
C GLN A 9 -6.17 14.72 -11.21
N VAL A 10 -6.41 13.56 -10.59
CA VAL A 10 -7.56 12.72 -10.92
C VAL A 10 -8.87 13.34 -10.42
N ALA A 11 -8.87 14.06 -9.31
CA ALA A 11 -10.04 14.83 -8.87
C ALA A 11 -10.40 15.94 -9.86
N GLU A 12 -9.41 16.62 -10.45
CA GLU A 12 -9.62 17.57 -11.55
C GLU A 12 -10.22 16.88 -12.78
N PHE A 13 -9.69 15.73 -13.17
CA PHE A 13 -10.24 14.92 -14.26
C PHE A 13 -11.70 14.53 -13.98
N HIS A 14 -12.01 13.98 -12.79
CA HIS A 14 -13.39 13.61 -12.44
C HIS A 14 -14.34 14.81 -12.51
N ARG A 15 -13.93 15.98 -12.01
CA ARG A 15 -14.74 17.21 -12.09
C ARG A 15 -14.96 17.66 -13.54
N THR A 16 -13.92 17.58 -14.36
CA THR A 16 -13.96 17.98 -15.78
C THR A 16 -14.84 17.07 -16.61
N PHE A 17 -14.74 15.75 -16.40
CA PHE A 17 -15.46 14.73 -17.17
C PHE A 17 -16.72 14.20 -16.45
N HIS A 18 -17.17 14.91 -15.41
CA HIS A 18 -18.38 14.60 -14.64
C HIS A 18 -18.43 13.17 -14.06
N ALA A 19 -17.27 12.64 -13.65
CA ALA A 19 -17.19 11.43 -12.84
C ALA A 19 -17.36 11.77 -11.34
N PRO A 20 -17.86 10.83 -10.51
CA PRO A 20 -18.14 11.12 -9.11
C PRO A 20 -16.87 11.40 -8.30
N VAL A 21 -16.99 12.34 -7.36
CA VAL A 21 -16.07 12.53 -6.24
C VAL A 21 -16.96 12.60 -5.00
N LEU A 22 -16.92 11.56 -4.17
CA LEU A 22 -17.77 11.51 -2.99
C LEU A 22 -17.10 12.26 -1.83
N PRO A 23 -17.86 13.00 -1.02
CA PRO A 23 -17.29 13.78 0.08
C PRO A 23 -16.94 12.92 1.30
N ASP A 24 -17.68 11.82 1.52
CA ASP A 24 -17.61 11.02 2.74
C ASP A 24 -17.34 9.55 2.43
N PRO A 25 -16.52 8.86 3.26
CA PRO A 25 -16.22 7.43 3.12
C PRO A 25 -17.49 6.58 3.00
N GLN A 26 -17.62 5.85 1.89
CA GLN A 26 -18.77 4.99 1.65
C GLN A 26 -18.49 3.94 0.57
N ILE A 27 -19.33 2.92 0.52
CA ILE A 27 -19.40 2.01 -0.61
C ILE A 27 -20.36 2.61 -1.64
N PRO A 28 -19.90 2.96 -2.86
CA PRO A 28 -20.79 3.48 -3.89
C PRO A 28 -21.71 2.37 -4.42
N ALA A 29 -22.69 2.72 -5.26
CA ALA A 29 -23.59 1.75 -5.87
C ALA A 29 -22.83 0.63 -6.59
N ASP A 30 -23.34 -0.61 -6.55
CA ASP A 30 -22.64 -1.82 -7.04
C ASP A 30 -22.02 -1.67 -8.43
N LYS A 31 -22.73 -1.03 -9.37
CA LYS A 31 -22.21 -0.78 -10.72
C LYS A 31 -20.97 0.12 -10.73
N ARG A 32 -20.91 1.12 -9.84
CA ARG A 32 -19.75 2.01 -9.70
C ARG A 32 -18.60 1.31 -9.00
N ALA A 33 -18.87 0.61 -7.90
CA ALA A 33 -17.86 -0.18 -7.20
C ALA A 33 -17.24 -1.24 -8.14
N LYS A 34 -18.08 -1.94 -8.93
CA LYS A 34 -17.64 -2.90 -9.93
C LYS A 34 -16.80 -2.26 -11.04
N LEU A 35 -17.20 -1.10 -11.54
CA LEU A 35 -16.41 -0.36 -12.53
C LEU A 35 -15.01 -0.01 -11.99
N ARG A 36 -14.90 0.48 -10.76
CA ARG A 36 -13.59 0.80 -10.16
C ARG A 36 -12.71 -0.43 -10.00
N TYR A 37 -13.30 -1.55 -9.56
CA TYR A 37 -12.60 -2.84 -9.46
C TYR A 37 -12.12 -3.33 -10.84
N ASP A 38 -12.96 -3.26 -11.86
CA ASP A 38 -12.63 -3.75 -13.21
C ASP A 38 -11.47 -2.97 -13.83
N LEU A 39 -11.46 -1.64 -13.69
CA LEU A 39 -10.34 -0.81 -14.15
C LEU A 39 -9.04 -1.16 -13.42
N LEU A 40 -9.06 -1.32 -12.10
CA LEU A 40 -7.88 -1.76 -11.35
C LEU A 40 -7.37 -3.13 -11.80
N ALA A 41 -8.27 -4.06 -12.09
CA ALA A 41 -7.91 -5.41 -12.54
C ALA A 41 -7.33 -5.42 -13.96
N GLU A 42 -7.83 -4.53 -14.83
CA GLU A 42 -7.32 -4.31 -16.18
C GLU A 42 -5.88 -3.81 -16.13
N GLU A 43 -5.59 -2.70 -15.44
CA GLU A 43 -4.22 -2.15 -15.38
C GLU A 43 -3.23 -3.11 -14.70
N LEU A 44 -3.69 -3.88 -13.72
CA LEU A 44 -2.84 -4.89 -13.07
C LEU A 44 -2.47 -6.03 -14.03
N LYS A 45 -3.38 -6.42 -14.93
CA LYS A 45 -3.13 -7.42 -15.96
C LYS A 45 -2.12 -6.89 -16.98
N GLU A 46 -2.29 -5.65 -17.44
CA GLU A 46 -1.37 -5.00 -18.38
C GLU A 46 0.05 -4.87 -17.79
N PHE A 47 0.15 -4.51 -16.51
CA PHE A 47 1.43 -4.50 -15.79
C PHE A 47 2.14 -5.85 -15.86
N TRP A 48 1.42 -6.96 -15.60
CA TRP A 48 2.03 -8.29 -15.66
C TRP A 48 2.44 -8.68 -17.09
N GLU A 49 1.59 -8.39 -18.08
CA GLU A 49 1.90 -8.63 -19.49
C GLU A 49 3.16 -7.88 -19.94
N ALA A 50 3.33 -6.62 -19.53
CA ALA A 50 4.53 -5.83 -19.82
C ALA A 50 5.79 -6.39 -19.13
N VAL A 51 5.66 -6.89 -17.89
CA VAL A 51 6.76 -7.60 -17.19
C VAL A 51 7.18 -8.86 -17.94
N GLU A 52 6.22 -9.69 -18.37
CA GLU A 52 6.49 -10.91 -19.15
C GLU A 52 7.16 -10.61 -20.49
N ALA A 53 6.73 -9.52 -21.13
CA ALA A 53 7.31 -9.01 -22.37
C ALA A 53 8.69 -8.35 -22.20
N LYS A 54 9.15 -8.12 -20.96
CA LYS A 54 10.36 -7.35 -20.63
C LYS A 54 10.34 -5.93 -21.21
N ASP A 55 9.15 -5.32 -21.27
CA ASP A 55 8.95 -3.98 -21.80
C ASP A 55 8.89 -2.95 -20.67
N ILE A 56 9.99 -2.22 -20.46
CA ILE A 56 10.06 -1.19 -19.41
C ILE A 56 9.15 0.01 -19.69
N VAL A 57 8.84 0.30 -20.96
CA VAL A 57 7.94 1.41 -21.31
C VAL A 57 6.52 1.00 -20.98
N GLY A 58 6.08 -0.20 -21.37
CA GLY A 58 4.78 -0.76 -20.99
C GLY A 58 4.62 -0.90 -19.46
N VAL A 59 5.69 -1.27 -18.73
CA VAL A 59 5.67 -1.28 -17.26
C VAL A 59 5.46 0.11 -16.69
N ALA A 60 6.12 1.13 -17.24
CA ALA A 60 5.95 2.51 -16.78
C ALA A 60 4.53 3.03 -17.04
N ASP A 61 3.97 2.69 -18.20
CA ASP A 61 2.60 3.04 -18.62
C ASP A 61 1.58 2.43 -17.65
N ALA A 62 1.59 1.10 -17.51
CA ALA A 62 0.66 0.37 -16.64
C ALA A 62 0.76 0.77 -15.16
N LEU A 63 1.96 1.10 -14.65
CA LEU A 63 2.10 1.60 -13.29
C LEU A 63 1.53 3.02 -13.11
N CYS A 64 1.66 3.88 -14.12
CA CYS A 64 1.04 5.21 -14.11
C CYS A 64 -0.49 5.09 -14.17
N ASP A 65 -1.01 4.23 -15.04
CA ASP A 65 -2.45 4.02 -15.19
C ASP A 65 -3.06 3.35 -13.95
N LEU A 66 -2.37 2.37 -13.35
CA LEU A 66 -2.77 1.78 -12.08
C LEU A 66 -2.88 2.84 -10.98
N GLN A 67 -1.92 3.76 -10.87
CA GLN A 67 -1.98 4.88 -9.93
C GLN A 67 -3.14 5.84 -10.27
N TYR A 68 -3.43 6.06 -11.55
CA TYR A 68 -4.53 6.93 -11.99
C TYR A 68 -5.90 6.33 -11.62
N VAL A 69 -6.15 5.07 -11.96
CA VAL A 69 -7.42 4.39 -11.66
C VAL A 69 -7.58 4.13 -10.16
N LEU A 70 -6.50 3.89 -9.42
CA LEU A 70 -6.50 3.83 -7.95
C LEU A 70 -6.96 5.15 -7.36
N SER A 71 -6.41 6.27 -7.83
CA SER A 71 -6.83 7.60 -7.36
C SER A 71 -8.31 7.84 -7.64
N GLY A 72 -8.80 7.40 -8.81
CA GLY A 72 -10.23 7.46 -9.15
C GLY A 72 -11.10 6.61 -8.21
N ALA A 73 -10.63 5.42 -7.82
CA ALA A 73 -11.31 4.59 -6.82
C ALA A 73 -11.34 5.26 -5.44
N VAL A 74 -10.23 5.83 -4.97
CA VAL A 74 -10.16 6.59 -3.71
C VAL A 74 -11.23 7.69 -3.66
N LEU A 75 -11.37 8.45 -4.75
CA LEU A 75 -12.34 9.54 -4.85
C LEU A 75 -13.79 9.04 -4.89
N GLU A 76 -14.07 7.96 -5.62
CA GLU A 76 -15.43 7.40 -5.73
C GLU A 76 -15.88 6.63 -4.48
N PHE A 77 -14.95 6.26 -3.58
CA PHE A 77 -15.26 5.71 -2.27
C PHE A 77 -15.27 6.78 -1.17
N GLY A 78 -15.11 8.05 -1.53
CA GLY A 78 -15.15 9.19 -0.60
C GLY A 78 -13.98 9.26 0.37
N LEU A 79 -12.84 8.68 -0.01
CA LEU A 79 -11.66 8.63 0.82
C LEU A 79 -10.69 9.79 0.57
N GLY A 80 -10.99 10.68 -0.39
CA GLY A 80 -10.07 11.71 -0.89
C GLY A 80 -9.37 12.53 0.21
N GLU A 81 -10.14 13.18 1.08
CA GLU A 81 -9.62 14.02 2.17
C GLU A 81 -8.83 13.24 3.23
N LYS A 82 -9.19 11.96 3.44
CA LYS A 82 -8.59 11.10 4.47
C LYS A 82 -7.44 10.24 3.93
N PHE A 83 -7.27 10.13 2.61
CA PHE A 83 -6.37 9.14 2.00
C PHE A 83 -4.91 9.35 2.38
N THR A 84 -4.46 10.60 2.49
CA THR A 84 -3.11 10.92 2.96
C THR A 84 -2.87 10.38 4.37
N ALA A 85 -3.82 10.56 5.29
CA ALA A 85 -3.71 10.04 6.65
C ALA A 85 -3.72 8.50 6.66
N LEU A 86 -4.60 7.88 5.90
CA LEU A 86 -4.68 6.42 5.75
C LEU A 86 -3.36 5.85 5.21
N PHE A 87 -2.79 6.44 4.16
CA PHE A 87 -1.53 6.00 3.57
C PHE A 87 -0.37 6.17 4.55
N ASN A 88 -0.30 7.31 5.25
CA ASN A 88 0.74 7.57 6.25
C ASN A 88 0.66 6.57 7.41
N GLU A 89 -0.54 6.17 7.84
CA GLU A 89 -0.71 5.18 8.89
C GLU A 89 -0.29 3.77 8.45
N VAL A 90 -0.62 3.39 7.21
CA VAL A 90 -0.10 2.15 6.61
C VAL A 90 1.43 2.19 6.51
N HIS A 91 2.02 3.34 6.11
CA HIS A 91 3.46 3.51 6.06
C HIS A 91 4.10 3.38 7.44
N ARG A 92 3.57 4.07 8.46
CA ARG A 92 4.02 3.97 9.86
C ARG A 92 3.99 2.52 10.35
N SER A 93 2.87 1.81 10.15
CA SER A 93 2.76 0.40 10.52
C SER A 93 3.79 -0.46 9.78
N ASN A 94 4.00 -0.24 8.48
CA ASN A 94 5.02 -0.96 7.71
C ASN A 94 6.44 -0.69 8.22
N MET A 95 6.75 0.55 8.59
CA MET A 95 8.06 0.91 9.15
C MET A 95 8.28 0.32 10.55
N SER A 96 7.21 0.11 11.34
CA SER A 96 7.29 -0.58 12.65
C SER A 96 7.66 -2.07 12.56
N LYS A 97 7.81 -2.63 11.36
CA LYS A 97 8.35 -3.99 11.18
C LYS A 97 9.85 -4.06 11.49
N ALA A 98 10.58 -2.96 11.32
CA ALA A 98 11.98 -2.88 11.67
C ALA A 98 12.17 -2.90 13.19
N CYS A 99 13.21 -3.57 13.67
CA CYS A 99 13.58 -3.59 15.07
C CYS A 99 14.49 -2.39 15.40
N GLU A 100 14.33 -1.79 16.58
CA GLU A 100 15.14 -0.65 17.03
C GLU A 100 16.49 -1.09 17.59
N THR A 101 16.57 -2.31 18.11
CA THR A 101 17.79 -2.85 18.75
C THR A 101 18.11 -4.26 18.26
N GLU A 102 19.37 -4.67 18.39
CA GLU A 102 19.77 -6.04 18.07
C GLU A 102 19.04 -7.06 18.94
N ALA A 103 18.85 -6.74 20.23
CA ALA A 103 18.13 -7.61 21.16
C ALA A 103 16.68 -7.87 20.70
N GLU A 104 16.02 -6.86 20.15
CA GLU A 104 14.68 -6.99 19.57
C GLU A 104 14.69 -7.84 18.30
N ALA A 105 15.72 -7.72 17.46
CA ALA A 105 15.87 -8.56 16.27
C ALA A 105 16.12 -10.04 16.64
N GLN A 106 16.95 -10.30 17.64
CA GLN A 106 17.18 -11.63 18.20
C GLN A 106 15.88 -12.22 18.76
N ALA A 107 15.13 -11.44 19.54
CA ALA A 107 13.83 -11.85 20.07
C ALA A 107 12.83 -12.14 18.95
N THR A 108 12.86 -11.36 17.87
CA THR A 108 11.99 -11.57 16.70
C THR A 108 12.33 -12.87 15.97
N VAL A 109 13.61 -13.16 15.71
CA VAL A 109 14.01 -14.45 15.11
C VAL A 109 13.56 -15.61 16.00
N ALA A 110 13.81 -15.54 17.31
CA ALA A 110 13.40 -16.56 18.26
C ALA A 110 11.87 -16.76 18.27
N TYR A 111 11.10 -15.68 18.21
CA TYR A 111 9.64 -15.73 18.17
C TYR A 111 9.12 -16.50 16.94
N TYR A 112 9.64 -16.24 15.74
CA TYR A 112 9.20 -16.95 14.53
C TYR A 112 9.62 -18.42 14.53
N LEU A 113 10.82 -18.71 15.03
CA LEU A 113 11.28 -20.08 15.21
C LEU A 113 10.35 -20.88 16.15
N ASP A 114 9.97 -20.30 17.28
CA ASP A 114 9.08 -20.93 18.27
C ASP A 114 7.63 -21.05 17.78
N LYS A 115 7.14 -20.00 17.13
CA LYS A 115 5.75 -19.91 16.65
C LYS A 115 5.42 -20.96 15.59
N ASP A 116 6.25 -21.08 14.55
CA ASP A 116 5.93 -21.89 13.37
C ASP A 116 7.15 -22.52 12.69
N GLY A 117 8.32 -22.48 13.33
CA GLY A 117 9.55 -23.06 12.80
C GLY A 117 10.20 -22.22 11.68
N THR A 118 9.69 -21.02 11.41
CA THR A 118 10.25 -20.13 10.38
C THR A 118 11.70 -19.79 10.72
N GLN A 119 12.61 -20.19 9.82
CA GLN A 119 14.02 -19.79 9.85
C GLN A 119 14.17 -18.35 9.35
N ALA A 120 14.91 -17.55 10.11
CA ALA A 120 15.11 -16.14 9.82
C ALA A 120 16.49 -15.68 10.29
N HIS A 121 17.00 -14.65 9.65
CA HIS A 121 18.20 -13.93 10.06
C HIS A 121 17.91 -12.43 10.14
N TYR A 122 18.83 -11.68 10.75
CA TYR A 122 18.73 -10.22 10.82
C TYR A 122 19.98 -9.54 10.30
N ARG A 123 19.82 -8.27 9.88
CA ARG A 123 20.92 -7.40 9.43
C ARG A 123 20.68 -5.98 9.94
N GLU A 124 21.75 -5.32 10.38
CA GLU A 124 21.71 -3.87 10.63
C GLU A 124 21.66 -3.10 9.31
N ASP A 125 20.83 -2.07 9.24
CA ASP A 125 20.75 -1.12 8.14
C ASP A 125 20.34 0.25 8.68
N ASN A 126 21.21 1.25 8.53
CA ASN A 126 20.94 2.65 8.91
C ASN A 126 20.40 2.83 10.35
N GLY A 127 20.97 2.10 11.31
CA GLY A 127 20.58 2.17 12.72
C GLY A 127 19.27 1.43 13.06
N LYS A 128 18.75 0.61 12.16
CA LYS A 128 17.64 -0.32 12.38
C LYS A 128 18.11 -1.75 12.17
N TRP A 129 17.37 -2.70 12.72
CA TRP A 129 17.62 -4.12 12.56
C TRP A 129 16.48 -4.76 11.78
N LEU A 130 16.78 -5.24 10.58
CA LEU A 130 15.81 -5.82 9.66
C LEU A 130 15.86 -7.34 9.79
N VAL A 131 14.70 -7.97 9.99
CA VAL A 131 14.56 -9.42 10.10
C VAL A 131 13.96 -9.98 8.82
N PHE A 132 14.62 -10.97 8.23
CA PHE A 132 14.23 -11.57 6.96
C PHE A 132 14.01 -13.07 7.13
N ARG A 133 12.97 -13.58 6.49
CA ARG A 133 12.76 -15.02 6.34
C ARG A 133 13.74 -15.59 5.32
N ASP A 134 14.39 -16.70 5.66
CA ASP A 134 15.45 -17.27 4.83
C ASP A 134 14.94 -17.75 3.46
N ALA A 135 13.72 -18.32 3.44
CA ALA A 135 13.15 -18.96 2.26
C ALA A 135 12.93 -18.02 1.06
N ASP A 136 12.57 -16.76 1.31
CA ASP A 136 12.17 -15.81 0.26
C ASP A 136 12.60 -14.37 0.52
N HIS A 137 13.38 -14.13 1.57
CA HIS A 137 13.89 -12.81 1.97
C HIS A 137 12.78 -11.80 2.26
N LYS A 138 11.58 -12.30 2.61
CA LYS A 138 10.47 -11.45 3.03
C LYS A 138 10.80 -10.84 4.40
N THR A 139 10.59 -9.53 4.53
CA THR A 139 10.65 -8.82 5.81
C THR A 139 9.61 -9.39 6.78
N LEU A 140 10.08 -9.85 7.93
CA LEU A 140 9.25 -10.29 9.05
C LEU A 140 8.89 -9.11 9.94
N LYS A 141 7.77 -9.23 10.66
CA LYS A 141 7.31 -8.20 11.58
C LYS A 141 8.06 -8.33 12.90
N SER A 142 8.67 -7.25 13.40
CA SER A 142 9.19 -7.16 14.76
C SER A 142 8.19 -7.67 15.80
N VAL A 143 8.68 -8.21 16.92
CA VAL A 143 7.87 -8.47 18.12
C VAL A 143 7.18 -7.23 18.68
N ASN A 144 7.72 -6.02 18.42
CA ASN A 144 7.09 -4.74 18.77
C ASN A 144 6.30 -4.10 17.61
N TYR A 145 6.01 -4.88 16.56
CA TYR A 145 5.21 -4.41 15.42
C TYR A 145 3.89 -3.80 15.87
N SER A 146 3.56 -2.64 15.29
CA SER A 146 2.31 -1.94 15.53
C SER A 146 1.41 -2.02 14.28
N PRO A 147 0.22 -2.65 14.36
CA PRO A 147 -0.71 -2.71 13.24
C PRO A 147 -1.25 -1.32 12.88
N ALA A 148 -1.68 -1.17 11.63
CA ALA A 148 -2.30 0.07 11.15
C ALA A 148 -3.70 0.23 11.76
N ASP A 149 -4.01 1.42 12.29
CA ASP A 149 -5.34 1.78 12.80
C ASP A 149 -6.08 2.70 11.82
N LEU A 150 -6.69 2.07 10.81
CA LEU A 150 -7.46 2.79 9.79
C LEU A 150 -8.87 3.15 10.28
N GLU A 151 -9.41 2.41 11.25
CA GLU A 151 -10.75 2.62 11.78
C GLU A 151 -10.85 4.00 12.42
N THR A 152 -9.91 4.32 13.33
CA THR A 152 -9.84 5.64 13.98
C THR A 152 -9.78 6.79 12.97
N ILE A 153 -9.06 6.62 11.85
CA ILE A 153 -8.95 7.66 10.80
C ILE A 153 -10.28 7.84 10.05
N LEU A 154 -11.00 6.75 9.81
CA LEU A 154 -12.28 6.77 9.13
C LEU A 154 -13.40 7.32 10.02
N THR A 155 -13.38 7.02 11.32
CA THR A 155 -14.45 7.39 12.27
C THR A 155 -14.26 8.74 12.96
N ASN A 156 -13.04 9.29 12.98
CA ASN A 156 -12.81 10.62 13.53
C ASN A 156 -13.30 11.69 12.54
N GLU A 157 -14.08 12.64 13.03
CA GLU A 157 -14.52 13.83 12.27
C GLU A 157 -13.33 14.74 11.93
#